data_AF-A0A5U3G605-F1
#
_entry.id   AF-A0A5U3G605-F1
#
_cell.length_a   1.000
_cell.length_b   1.000
_cell.length_c   1.000
_cell.angle_alpha   90.00
_cell.angle_beta   90.00
_cell.angle_gamma   90.00
#
_symmetry.space_group_name_H-M   'P 1'
#
loop_
_entity.id
_entity.type
_entity.pdbx_description
1 polymer ?
#
loop_
_entity_poly.entity_id
_entity_poly.type
_entity_poly.pdbx_seq_one_letter_code
_entity_poly.pdbx_strand_id
1 'polypeptide(L)' 'MNISDRGVALIKTFEGCRLKAYPDPKTGGAPWTIGYGWTGKVDGKPVTPDT' A
#
# COMPACT_ATOMS: atom_id res chain seq x y z
N MET A 1 21.56 -1.00 -8.13
CA MET A 1 20.99 -2.36 -8.12
C MET A 1 19.49 -2.22 -8.25
N ASN A 2 18.87 -2.95 -9.17
CA ASN A 2 17.42 -2.90 -9.40
C ASN A 2 16.84 -4.31 -9.21
N ILE A 3 15.67 -4.39 -8.59
CA ILE A 3 14.91 -5.65 -8.52
C ILE A 3 14.39 -6.02 -9.91
N SER A 4 14.37 -7.31 -10.24
CA SER A 4 13.76 -7.79 -11.48
C SER A 4 12.24 -7.78 -11.40
N ASP A 5 11.56 -7.78 -12.54
CA ASP A 5 10.09 -7.84 -12.61
C ASP A 5 9.53 -9.08 -11.89
N ARG A 6 10.24 -10.21 -11.97
CA ARG A 6 9.88 -11.44 -11.24
C ARG A 6 9.96 -11.26 -9.74
N GLY A 7 10.95 -10.51 -9.24
CA GLY A 7 11.06 -10.18 -7.82
C GLY A 7 9.91 -9.28 -7.37
N VAL A 8 9.56 -8.28 -8.17
CA VAL A 8 8.39 -7.41 -7.89
C VAL A 8 7.09 -8.24 -7.87
N ALA A 9 6.90 -9.14 -8.85
CA ALA A 9 5.74 -10.01 -8.90
C ALA A 9 5.65 -10.91 -7.67
N LEU A 10 6.76 -11.51 -7.25
CA LEU A 10 6.83 -12.35 -6.05
C LEU A 10 6.40 -11.58 -4.79
N ILE A 11 6.93 -10.38 -4.57
CA ILE A 11 6.54 -9.53 -3.44
C ILE A 11 5.03 -9.27 -3.44
N LYS A 12 4.47 -8.90 -4.60
CA LYS A 12 3.04 -8.63 -4.76
C LYS A 12 2.15 -9.82 -4.39
N THR A 13 2.62 -11.07 -4.58
CA THR A 13 1.88 -12.27 -4.17
C THR A 13 1.77 -12.43 -2.66
N PHE A 14 2.76 -11.94 -1.90
CA PHE A 14 2.76 -12.00 -0.44
C PHE A 14 2.01 -10.81 0.19
N GLU A 15 2.15 -9.61 -0.39
CA GLU A 15 1.49 -8.40 0.12
C GLU A 15 -0.03 -8.38 -0.15
N GLY A 16 -0.45 -8.90 -1.31
CA GLY A 16 -1.82 -8.76 -1.79
C GLY A 16 -2.16 -7.31 -2.21
N CYS A 17 -3.18 -7.15 -3.06
CA CYS A 17 -3.58 -5.83 -3.57
C CYS A 17 -4.91 -5.39 -2.97
N ARG A 18 -4.92 -4.23 -2.32
CA ARG A 18 -6.13 -3.58 -1.79
C ARG A 18 -6.34 -2.23 -2.46
N LEU A 19 -7.35 -2.14 -3.32
CA LEU A 19 -7.67 -0.91 -4.07
C LEU A 19 -8.42 0.14 -3.25
N LYS A 20 -9.01 -0.26 -2.12
CA LYS A 20 -9.60 0.66 -1.14
C LYS A 20 -8.64 0.86 0.01
N ALA A 21 -8.51 2.11 0.45
CA ALA A 21 -7.70 2.43 1.62
C ALA A 21 -8.24 1.74 2.88
N TYR A 22 -7.35 1.22 3.71
CA TYR A 22 -7.67 0.52 4.95
C TYR A 22 -6.82 1.05 6.11
N PRO A 23 -7.27 0.92 7.37
CA PRO A 23 -6.53 1.42 8.52
C PRO A 23 -5.17 0.74 8.61
N ASP A 24 -4.12 1.48 8.93
CA ASP A 24 -2.80 0.87 9.16
C ASP A 24 -2.88 -0.15 10.32
N PRO A 25 -2.34 -1.37 10.14
CA PRO A 25 -2.45 -2.41 11.16
C PRO A 25 -1.84 -2.05 12.51
N LYS A 26 -0.85 -1.15 12.54
CA LYS A 26 -0.14 -0.75 13.75
C LYS A 26 -0.87 0.40 14.47
N THR A 27 -1.46 1.34 13.75
CA THR A 27 -2.14 2.50 14.35
C THR A 27 -3.66 2.36 14.46
N GLY A 28 -4.26 1.45 13.68
CA GLY A 28 -5.71 1.28 13.59
C GLY A 28 -6.43 2.44 12.89
N GLY A 29 -5.68 3.34 12.24
CA GLY A 29 -6.23 4.55 11.63
C GLY A 29 -5.24 5.21 10.67
N ALA A 30 -4.91 6.47 10.92
CA ALA A 30 -3.89 7.18 10.13
C ALA A 30 -2.46 6.76 10.54
N PRO A 31 -1.50 6.70 9.60
CA PRO A 31 -1.66 6.85 8.15
C PRO A 31 -2.46 5.69 7.55
N TRP A 32 -3.26 5.94 6.51
CA TRP A 32 -4.03 4.87 5.85
C TRP A 32 -3.16 4.13 4.85
N THR A 33 -3.46 2.85 4.64
CA THR A 33 -2.70 1.96 3.74
C THR A 33 -3.50 1.62 2.48
N ILE A 34 -2.86 1.56 1.31
CA ILE A 34 -3.47 1.17 0.02
C ILE A 34 -2.50 0.34 -0.83
N GLY A 35 -3.01 -0.33 -1.86
CA GLY A 35 -2.21 -1.09 -2.82
C GLY A 35 -1.55 -2.31 -2.16
N TYR A 36 -0.22 -2.37 -2.28
CA TYR A 36 0.64 -3.40 -1.67
C TYR A 36 1.35 -2.82 -0.43
N GLY A 37 0.60 -2.51 0.63
CA GLY A 37 1.16 -2.00 1.89
C GLY A 37 1.65 -0.55 1.87
N TRP A 38 1.15 0.30 0.96
CA TRP A 38 1.62 1.68 0.81
C TRP A 38 0.92 2.66 1.77
N THR A 39 1.68 3.36 2.60
CA THR A 39 1.20 4.41 3.53
C THR A 39 1.62 5.83 3.13
N GLY A 40 2.39 5.97 2.05
CA GLY A 40 2.87 7.25 1.55
C GLY A 40 1.82 8.04 0.79
N LYS A 41 2.21 9.18 0.22
CA LYS A 41 1.33 9.99 -0.63
C LYS A 41 1.10 9.31 -1.99
N VAL A 42 -0.09 9.46 -2.54
CA VAL A 42 -0.44 9.13 -3.93
C VAL A 42 -0.80 10.44 -4.62
N ASP A 43 -0.12 10.76 -5.73
CA ASP A 43 -0.26 12.04 -6.44
C ASP A 43 -0.13 13.27 -5.53
N GLY A 44 0.79 13.21 -4.57
CA GLY A 44 1.06 14.28 -3.62
C GLY A 44 0.04 14.41 -2.47
N LYS A 45 -1.01 13.58 -2.46
CA LYS A 45 -2.07 13.58 -1.43
C LYS A 45 -1.93 12.40 -0.47
N PRO A 46 -2.20 12.56 0.83
CA PRO A 46 -2.26 11.43 1.76
C PRO A 46 -3.32 10.41 1.34
N VAL A 47 -3.05 9.14 1.58
CA VAL A 47 -4.08 8.09 1.48
C VAL A 47 -5.14 8.34 2.55
N THR A 48 -6.40 8.28 2.14
CA THR A 48 -7.58 8.48 3.00
C THR A 48 -8.62 7.41 2.65
N PRO A 49 -9.46 7.01 3.61
CA PRO A 49 -10.55 6.07 3.35
C PRO A 49 -11.58 6.70 2.41
N ASP A 50 -12.25 5.86 1.63
CA ASP A 50 -13.41 6.27 0.84
C ASP A 50 -14.50 6.67 1.86
N THR A 51 -14.74 7.97 2.02
CA THR A 51 -15.87 8.51 2.80
C THR A 51 -17.20 8.27 2.09
#